data_AF-A0A7S0L4L9-F1
#
_entry.id   AF-A0A7S0L4L9-F1
#
_cell.length_a   1.000
_cell.length_b   1.000
_cell.length_c   1.000
_cell.angle_alpha   90.00
_cell.angle_beta   90.00
_cell.angle_gamma   90.00
#
_symmetry.space_group_name_H-M   'P 1'
#
loop_
_entity.id
_entity.type
_entity.pdbx_description
1 polymer ?
#
loop_
_entity_poly.entity_id
_entity_poly.type
_entity_poly.pdbx_seq_one_letter_code
_entity_poly.pdbx_strand_id
1 'polypeptide(L)'
;WRLCRASDDGKAASPGLEYVLKVHNGVESRQLSLLEAQNEAMARVQATGKIKCPAPIASLNGKQMELVGMIIADGSECTHAVRVIPFIHAKLLGNCALTAPMLRSVGEQLAHIDIALAPMHSPALRRLHVWDLRSTQQLSPLVPLLEEEQRTLVA
;
A
#
# COMPACT_ATOMS: atom_id res chain seq x y z
N TRP A 1 -3.20 9.47 -4.57
CA TRP A 1 -2.14 8.85 -5.38
C TRP A 1 -2.00 9.67 -6.65
N ARG A 2 -0.80 10.13 -7.00
CA ARG A 2 -0.56 10.87 -8.25
C ARG A 2 0.47 10.12 -9.07
N LEU A 3 0.12 9.78 -10.32
CA LEU A 3 1.07 9.26 -11.30
C LEU A 3 1.95 10.42 -11.77
N CYS A 4 3.26 10.21 -11.70
CA CYS A 4 4.28 11.16 -12.11
C CYS A 4 5.07 10.52 -13.27
N ARG A 5 5.42 11.32 -14.27
CA ARG A 5 6.34 10.92 -15.35
C ARG A 5 7.65 11.65 -15.14
N ALA A 6 8.77 10.95 -15.29
CA ALA A 6 10.04 11.64 -15.47
C ALA A 6 9.96 12.49 -16.75
N SER A 7 10.23 13.78 -16.64
CA SER A 7 10.43 14.64 -17.81
C SER A 7 11.84 14.41 -18.34
N ASP A 8 11.96 13.96 -19.58
CA ASP A 8 13.25 13.93 -20.28
C ASP A 8 13.66 15.38 -20.60
N ASP A 9 14.88 15.77 -20.20
CA ASP A 9 15.53 17.05 -20.52
C ASP A 9 15.88 17.15 -22.03
N GLY A 10 14.88 17.08 -22.90
CA GLY A 10 15.00 17.45 -24.31
C GLY A 10 15.79 16.51 -25.22
N LYS A 11 15.97 15.23 -24.88
CA LYS A 11 16.48 14.20 -25.81
C LYS A 11 15.47 13.08 -25.97
N ALA A 12 15.43 12.49 -27.18
CA ALA A 12 14.40 11.59 -27.68
C ALA A 12 13.90 10.58 -26.63
N ALA A 13 12.58 10.58 -26.43
CA ALA A 13 11.88 9.84 -25.39
C ALA A 13 12.23 8.35 -25.42
N SER A 14 13.06 7.94 -24.47
CA SER A 14 12.94 6.59 -23.92
C SER A 14 11.52 6.45 -23.34
N PRO A 15 10.90 5.26 -23.27
CA PRO A 15 9.65 5.10 -22.53
C PRO A 15 9.92 5.56 -21.09
N GLY A 16 9.52 6.78 -20.76
CA GLY A 16 9.92 7.45 -19.53
C GLY A 16 9.47 6.62 -18.33
N LEU A 17 10.36 6.44 -17.37
CA LEU A 17 10.02 5.74 -16.12
C LEU A 17 8.85 6.47 -15.44
N GLU A 18 7.75 5.75 -15.24
CA GLU A 18 6.58 6.25 -14.52
C GLU A 18 6.67 5.88 -13.03
N TYR A 19 6.24 6.80 -12.18
CA TYR A 19 6.32 6.67 -10.73
C TYR A 19 5.01 7.07 -10.08
N VAL A 20 4.79 6.59 -8.86
CA VAL A 20 3.67 7.01 -8.03
C VAL A 20 4.21 7.73 -6.81
N LEU A 21 3.80 9.00 -6.65
CA LEU A 21 3.98 9.71 -5.39
C LEU A 21 2.86 9.32 -4.43
N LYS A 22 3.24 8.72 -3.31
CA LYS A 22 2.36 8.45 -2.18
C LYS A 22 2.57 9.50 -1.10
N VAL A 23 1.51 10.23 -0.78
CA VAL A 23 1.43 11.13 0.37
C VAL A 23 0.57 10.43 1.41
N HIS A 24 1.15 10.12 2.57
CA HIS A 24 0.43 9.50 3.67
C HIS A 24 -0.43 10.54 4.40
N ASN A 25 -1.57 10.12 4.97
CA ASN A 25 -2.40 11.03 5.75
C ASN A 25 -1.65 11.47 7.04
N GLY A 26 -2.10 12.55 7.68
CA GLY A 26 -1.40 13.10 8.86
C GLY A 26 -1.35 12.15 10.06
N VAL A 27 -2.30 11.22 10.21
CA VAL A 27 -2.32 10.25 11.31
C VAL A 27 -1.27 9.16 11.09
N GLU A 28 -1.21 8.58 9.88
CA GLU A 28 -0.23 7.56 9.51
C GLU A 28 1.18 8.16 9.43
N SER A 29 1.30 9.43 9.02
CA SER A 29 2.58 10.16 8.97
C SER A 29 3.23 10.35 10.33
N ARG A 30 2.48 10.23 11.43
CA ARG A 30 3.01 10.22 12.81
C ARG A 30 3.48 8.84 13.25
N GLN A 31 3.20 7.78 12.48
CA GLN A 31 3.55 6.40 12.79
C GLN A 31 4.71 5.92 11.91
N LEU A 32 5.87 6.55 12.05
CA LEU A 32 7.03 6.29 11.19
C LEU A 32 7.48 4.82 11.20
N SER A 33 7.47 4.18 12.37
CA SER A 33 7.84 2.76 12.51
C SER A 33 6.93 1.82 11.70
N LEU A 34 5.66 2.19 11.51
CA LEU A 34 4.76 1.44 10.63
C LEU A 34 5.16 1.62 9.16
N LEU A 35 5.46 2.85 8.75
CA LEU A 35 5.84 3.15 7.39
C LEU A 35 7.18 2.52 7.01
N GLU A 36 8.13 2.50 7.94
CA GLU A 36 9.40 1.79 7.82
C GLU A 36 9.18 0.28 7.70
N ALA A 37 8.32 -0.30 8.54
CA ALA A 37 7.97 -1.71 8.44
C ALA A 37 7.28 -2.06 7.11
N GLN A 38 6.42 -1.16 6.57
CA GLN A 38 5.86 -1.33 5.22
C GLN A 38 6.96 -1.30 4.15
N ASN A 39 7.93 -0.40 4.25
CA ASN A 39 9.04 -0.31 3.31
C ASN A 39 9.92 -1.57 3.37
N GLU A 40 10.21 -2.08 4.56
CA GLU A 40 10.95 -3.33 4.77
C GLU A 40 10.20 -4.53 4.17
N ALA A 41 8.89 -4.61 4.38
CA ALA A 41 8.06 -5.67 3.80
C ALA A 41 8.14 -5.67 2.26
N MET A 42 8.03 -4.49 1.64
CA MET A 42 8.16 -4.33 0.19
C MET A 42 9.55 -4.76 -0.30
N ALA A 43 10.61 -4.33 0.39
CA ALA A 43 11.99 -4.71 0.05
C ALA A 43 12.24 -6.22 0.18
N ARG A 44 11.73 -6.86 1.23
CA ARG A 44 11.84 -8.32 1.44
C ARG A 44 11.15 -9.10 0.33
N VAL A 45 9.92 -8.75 -0.01
CA VAL A 45 9.18 -9.40 -1.09
C VAL A 45 9.91 -9.20 -2.43
N GLN A 46 10.38 -7.98 -2.71
CA GLN A 46 11.13 -7.66 -3.91
C GLN A 46 12.43 -8.48 -4.01
N ALA A 47 13.16 -8.64 -2.90
CA ALA A 47 14.43 -9.37 -2.84
C ALA A 47 14.28 -10.87 -3.17
N THR A 48 13.08 -11.45 -3.03
CA THR A 48 12.84 -12.84 -3.46
C THR A 48 12.94 -13.04 -4.97
N GLY A 49 12.72 -11.98 -5.76
CA GLY A 49 12.62 -12.04 -7.22
C GLY A 49 11.41 -12.84 -7.75
N LYS A 50 10.55 -13.39 -6.88
CA LYS A 50 9.40 -14.22 -7.27
C LYS A 50 8.17 -13.39 -7.65
N ILE A 51 8.04 -12.21 -7.07
CA ILE A 51 6.90 -11.30 -7.26
C ILE A 51 7.43 -9.94 -7.73
N LYS A 52 6.74 -9.33 -8.69
CA LYS A 52 6.97 -7.93 -9.06
C LYS A 52 6.38 -7.00 -8.00
N CYS A 53 7.09 -6.84 -6.88
CA CYS A 53 6.73 -5.91 -5.82
C CYS A 53 7.39 -4.55 -6.07
N PRO A 54 6.62 -3.45 -6.14
CA PRO A 54 7.22 -2.12 -6.14
C PRO A 54 7.84 -1.88 -4.75
N ALA A 55 9.00 -1.24 -4.70
CA ALA A 55 9.62 -0.81 -3.45
C ALA A 55 9.88 0.70 -3.51
N PRO A 56 9.95 1.39 -2.35
CA PRO A 56 10.34 2.79 -2.31
C PRO A 56 11.67 3.04 -3.02
N ILE A 57 11.78 4.21 -3.64
CA ILE A 57 13.00 4.70 -4.27
C ILE A 57 13.56 5.81 -3.39
N ALA A 58 14.89 5.84 -3.25
CA ALA A 58 15.57 6.87 -2.48
C ALA A 58 15.31 8.27 -3.07
N SER A 59 15.05 9.22 -2.19
CA SER A 59 15.04 10.65 -2.50
C SER A 59 16.45 11.15 -2.87
N LEU A 60 16.54 12.41 -3.29
CA LEU A 60 17.84 13.08 -3.49
C LEU A 60 18.69 13.14 -2.20
N ASN A 61 18.07 13.00 -1.03
CA ASN A 61 18.77 12.93 0.26
C ASN A 61 19.12 11.48 0.67
N GLY A 62 18.91 10.50 -0.22
CA GLY A 62 19.16 9.08 0.04
C GLY A 62 18.13 8.39 0.93
N LYS A 63 17.01 9.05 1.26
CA LYS A 63 15.98 8.48 2.15
C LYS A 63 14.86 7.82 1.36
N GLN A 64 14.36 6.68 1.83
CA GLN A 64 13.21 5.97 1.23
C GLN A 64 11.86 6.64 1.52
N MET A 65 11.85 7.63 2.40
CA MET A 65 10.69 8.39 2.81
C MET A 65 11.16 9.76 3.31
N GLU A 66 10.43 10.80 2.94
CA GLU A 66 10.67 12.18 3.40
C GLU A 66 9.49 12.66 4.25
N LEU A 67 9.77 13.61 5.14
CA LEU A 67 8.75 14.32 5.90
C LEU A 67 8.62 15.73 5.34
N VAL A 68 7.41 16.10 4.94
CA VAL A 68 7.11 17.41 4.35
C VAL A 68 6.07 18.10 5.24
N GLY A 69 6.46 19.23 5.81
CA GLY A 69 5.54 20.13 6.53
C GLY A 69 4.72 20.95 5.53
N MET A 70 3.42 21.07 5.77
CA MET A 70 2.52 21.91 4.99
C MET A 70 1.53 22.62 5.92
N ILE A 71 1.13 23.82 5.54
CA ILE A 71 -0.02 24.49 6.15
C ILE A 71 -1.27 23.97 5.44
N ILE A 72 -2.20 23.39 6.19
CA ILE A 72 -3.46 22.92 5.64
C ILE A 72 -4.52 24.04 5.64
N ALA A 73 -5.70 23.78 5.06
CA ALA A 73 -6.70 24.82 4.78
C ALA A 73 -7.20 25.59 6.03
N ASP A 74 -7.10 25.00 7.22
CA ASP A 74 -7.48 25.65 8.48
C ASP A 74 -6.35 26.49 9.12
N GLY A 75 -5.20 26.61 8.46
CA GLY A 75 -4.04 27.36 8.93
C GLY A 75 -3.13 26.59 9.89
N SER A 76 -3.47 25.36 10.27
CA SER A 76 -2.60 24.52 11.10
C SER A 76 -1.47 23.89 10.30
N GLU A 77 -0.37 23.60 10.99
CA GLU A 77 0.76 22.87 10.42
C GLU A 77 0.52 21.36 10.50
N CYS A 78 0.73 20.67 9.38
CA CYS A 78 0.66 19.22 9.30
C CYS A 78 1.90 18.67 8.59
N THR A 79 2.51 17.63 9.18
CA THR A 79 3.61 16.90 8.56
C THR A 79 3.10 15.66 7.86
N HIS A 80 3.47 15.49 6.60
CA HIS A 80 3.16 14.32 5.79
C HIS A 80 4.42 13.52 5.48
N ALA A 81 4.33 12.21 5.71
CA ALA A 81 5.30 11.27 5.18
C ALA A 81 5.01 11.05 3.69
N VAL A 82 6.05 11.16 2.86
CA VAL A 82 5.95 10.99 1.41
C VAL A 82 6.98 9.99 0.91
N ARG A 83 6.58 9.15 -0.04
CA ARG A 83 7.49 8.21 -0.72
C ARG A 83 7.15 8.08 -2.20
N VAL A 84 8.16 7.75 -3.00
CA VAL A 84 8.02 7.46 -4.42
C VAL A 84 8.22 5.96 -4.63
N ILE A 85 7.34 5.34 -5.42
CA ILE A 85 7.45 3.94 -5.83
C ILE A 85 7.37 3.84 -7.36
N PRO A 86 8.00 2.84 -8.00
CA PRO A 86 7.87 2.63 -9.44
C PRO A 86 6.43 2.27 -9.78
N PHE A 87 5.93 2.82 -10.89
CA PHE A 87 4.64 2.42 -11.44
C PHE A 87 4.77 1.04 -12.11
N ILE A 88 3.80 0.15 -11.85
CA ILE A 88 3.76 -1.16 -12.48
C ILE A 88 2.68 -1.14 -13.55
N HIS A 89 3.11 -1.28 -14.80
CA HIS A 89 2.21 -1.48 -15.94
C HIS A 89 1.59 -2.88 -15.86
N ALA A 90 0.42 -2.97 -15.23
CA ALA A 90 -0.36 -4.19 -15.10
C ALA A 90 -1.86 -3.91 -15.23
N LYS A 91 -2.64 -4.96 -15.47
CA LYS A 91 -4.11 -4.91 -15.42
C LYS A 91 -4.56 -5.17 -13.99
N LEU A 92 -5.54 -4.39 -13.52
CA LEU A 92 -6.21 -4.65 -12.25
C LEU A 92 -6.95 -5.99 -12.33
N LEU A 93 -6.87 -6.80 -11.27
CA LEU A 93 -7.52 -8.11 -11.21
C LEU A 93 -9.04 -8.02 -11.46
N GLY A 94 -9.71 -6.97 -10.95
CA GLY A 94 -11.14 -6.72 -11.17
C GLY A 94 -11.52 -6.41 -12.62
N ASN A 95 -10.55 -6.10 -13.49
CA ASN A 95 -10.76 -5.86 -14.92
C ASN A 95 -10.39 -7.08 -15.78
N CYS A 96 -10.06 -8.21 -15.15
CA CYS A 96 -9.71 -9.45 -15.83
C CYS A 96 -10.83 -10.47 -15.65
N ALA A 97 -11.04 -11.34 -16.66
CA ALA A 97 -11.88 -12.51 -16.48
C ALA A 97 -11.23 -13.46 -15.48
N LEU A 98 -11.93 -13.76 -14.38
CA LEU A 98 -11.45 -14.68 -13.36
C LEU A 98 -11.55 -16.12 -13.88
N THR A 99 -10.40 -16.73 -14.14
CA THR A 99 -10.30 -18.13 -14.55
C THR A 99 -9.65 -18.97 -13.45
N ALA A 100 -9.93 -20.28 -13.42
CA ALA A 100 -9.30 -21.16 -12.43
C ALA A 100 -7.76 -21.12 -12.46
N PRO A 101 -7.07 -21.07 -13.63
CA PRO A 101 -5.62 -20.86 -13.68
C PRO A 101 -5.17 -19.52 -13.09
N MET A 102 -5.93 -18.44 -13.32
CA MET A 102 -5.59 -17.12 -12.77
C MET A 102 -5.70 -17.12 -11.24
N LEU A 103 -6.76 -17.71 -10.68
CA LEU A 103 -6.95 -17.83 -9.23
C LEU A 103 -5.86 -18.70 -8.59
N ARG A 104 -5.45 -19.79 -9.25
CA ARG A 104 -4.31 -20.61 -8.81
C ARG A 104 -3.02 -19.78 -8.74
N SER A 105 -2.74 -19.00 -9.80
CA SER A 105 -1.57 -18.13 -9.83
C SER A 105 -1.61 -17.07 -8.72
N VAL A 106 -2.77 -16.48 -8.44
CA VAL A 106 -2.94 -15.56 -7.29
C VAL A 106 -2.58 -16.27 -5.98
N GLY A 107 -3.07 -17.49 -5.76
CA GLY A 107 -2.73 -18.30 -4.59
C GLY A 107 -1.23 -18.56 -4.44
N GLU A 108 -0.56 -18.91 -5.54
CA GLU A 108 0.91 -19.09 -5.56
C GLU A 108 1.65 -17.80 -5.21
N GLN A 109 1.25 -16.66 -5.78
CA GLN A 109 1.86 -15.36 -5.47
C GLN A 109 1.63 -14.98 -4.00
N LEU A 110 0.45 -15.23 -3.43
CA LEU A 110 0.17 -15.00 -2.02
C LEU A 110 1.05 -15.87 -1.12
N ALA A 111 1.26 -17.14 -1.47
CA ALA A 111 2.16 -18.02 -0.73
C ALA A 111 3.61 -17.51 -0.75
N HIS A 112 4.08 -16.96 -1.87
CA HIS A 112 5.40 -16.34 -1.95
C HIS A 112 5.51 -15.08 -1.08
N ILE A 113 4.47 -14.25 -0.99
CA ILE A 113 4.44 -13.10 -0.08
C ILE A 113 4.50 -13.58 1.36
N ASP A 114 3.69 -14.57 1.73
CA ASP A 114 3.62 -15.11 3.09
C ASP A 114 4.99 -15.65 3.54
N ILE A 115 5.63 -16.48 2.72
CA ILE A 115 6.98 -17.00 3.00
C ILE A 115 8.00 -15.88 3.14
N ALA A 116 7.96 -14.86 2.27
CA ALA A 116 8.90 -13.73 2.31
C ALA A 116 8.76 -12.89 3.58
N LEU A 117 7.54 -12.78 4.10
CA LEU A 117 7.21 -11.96 5.26
C LEU A 117 7.22 -12.74 6.58
N ALA A 118 7.20 -14.08 6.56
CA ALA A 118 7.20 -14.91 7.77
C ALA A 118 8.32 -14.58 8.78
N PRO A 119 9.57 -14.25 8.37
CA PRO A 119 10.61 -13.86 9.32
C PRO A 119 10.45 -12.45 9.90
N MET A 120 9.59 -11.61 9.30
CA MET A 120 9.45 -10.21 9.67
C MET A 120 8.64 -10.07 10.96
N HIS A 121 9.25 -9.41 11.95
CA HIS A 121 8.62 -9.14 13.24
C HIS A 121 8.75 -7.65 13.56
N SER A 122 7.63 -6.92 13.52
CA SER A 122 7.60 -5.52 13.95
C SER A 122 6.39 -5.27 14.84
N PRO A 123 6.56 -4.71 16.06
CA PRO A 123 5.44 -4.28 16.89
C PRO A 123 4.52 -3.30 16.17
N ALA A 124 5.06 -2.47 15.27
CA ALA A 124 4.28 -1.50 14.51
C ALA A 124 3.27 -2.15 13.55
N LEU A 125 3.50 -3.40 13.12
CA LEU A 125 2.59 -4.16 12.26
C LEU A 125 1.49 -4.90 13.05
N ARG A 126 1.55 -4.93 14.39
CA ARG A 126 0.55 -5.58 15.24
C ARG A 126 -0.63 -4.63 15.49
N ARG A 127 -1.35 -4.27 14.43
CA ARG A 127 -2.54 -3.43 14.50
C ARG A 127 -3.79 -4.27 14.30
N LEU A 128 -4.79 -4.03 15.13
CA LEU A 128 -6.13 -4.55 14.91
C LEU A 128 -6.90 -3.55 14.07
N HIS A 129 -7.33 -4.00 12.90
CA HIS A 129 -8.25 -3.24 12.07
C HIS A 129 -9.66 -3.76 12.28
N VAL A 130 -10.65 -2.86 12.19
CA VAL A 130 -12.06 -3.25 12.33
C VAL A 130 -12.53 -4.18 11.20
N TRP A 131 -11.88 -4.10 10.04
CA TRP A 131 -12.07 -4.99 8.88
C TRP A 131 -11.19 -6.24 8.90
N ASP A 132 -10.44 -6.48 9.98
CA ASP A 132 -9.80 -7.78 10.20
C ASP A 132 -10.88 -8.82 10.53
N LEU A 133 -10.83 -10.00 9.90
CA LEU A 133 -11.79 -11.08 10.17
C LEU A 133 -11.78 -11.53 11.64
N ARG A 134 -10.66 -11.35 12.34
CA ARG A 134 -10.56 -11.61 13.80
C ARG A 134 -11.34 -10.59 14.62
N SER A 135 -11.62 -9.41 14.05
CA SER A 135 -12.38 -8.34 14.65
C SER A 135 -13.86 -8.37 14.27
N THR A 136 -14.34 -9.35 13.50
CA THR A 136 -15.72 -9.38 13.00
C THR A 136 -16.76 -9.26 14.11
N GLN A 137 -16.54 -9.86 15.28
CA GLN A 137 -17.45 -9.73 16.43
C GLN A 137 -17.58 -8.28 16.94
N GLN A 138 -16.55 -7.45 16.76
CA GLN A 138 -16.59 -6.04 17.17
C GLN A 138 -17.52 -5.21 16.26
N LEU A 139 -17.93 -5.75 15.12
CA LEU A 139 -18.89 -5.13 14.20
C LEU A 139 -20.34 -5.40 14.58
N SER A 140 -20.64 -6.36 15.47
CA SER A 140 -22.01 -6.68 15.88
C SER A 140 -22.84 -5.47 16.35
N PRO A 141 -22.28 -4.49 17.09
CA PRO A 141 -23.03 -3.28 17.47
C PRO A 141 -23.44 -2.38 16.30
N LEU A 142 -22.84 -2.54 15.12
CA LEU A 142 -23.16 -1.77 13.92
C LEU A 142 -24.24 -2.43 13.06
N VAL A 143 -24.55 -3.71 13.29
CA VAL A 143 -25.60 -4.46 12.55
C VAL A 143 -26.97 -3.75 12.60
N PRO A 144 -27.41 -3.16 13.72
CA PRO A 144 -28.66 -2.40 13.75
C PRO A 144 -28.70 -1.18 12.81
N LEU A 145 -27.54 -0.64 12.40
CA LEU A 145 -27.45 0.52 11.50
C LEU A 145 -27.64 0.15 10.02
N LEU A 146 -27.64 -1.15 9.69
CA LEU A 146 -27.86 -1.64 8.32
C LEU A 146 -29.34 -1.59 7.96
N GLU A 147 -29.61 -1.46 6.66
CA GLU A 147 -30.97 -1.61 6.12
C GLU A 147 -31.51 -3.02 6.38
N GLU A 148 -32.83 -3.20 6.42
CA GLU A 148 -33.45 -4.49 6.77
C GLU A 148 -33.02 -5.63 5.84
N GLU A 149 -32.93 -5.36 4.54
CA GLU A 149 -32.45 -6.30 3.52
C GLU A 149 -30.96 -6.67 3.68
N GLN A 150 -30.15 -5.78 4.27
CA GLN A 150 -28.74 -6.05 4.55
C GLN A 150 -28.56 -6.81 5.86
N ARG A 151 -29.42 -6.57 6.86
CA ARG A 151 -29.39 -7.27 8.15
C ARG A 151 -29.62 -8.77 8.01
N THR A 152 -30.49 -9.18 7.09
CA THR A 152 -30.78 -10.60 6.83
C THR A 152 -29.60 -11.37 6.20
N LEU A 153 -28.65 -10.67 5.56
CA LEU A 153 -27.46 -11.28 4.95
C LEU A 153 -26.32 -11.55 5.95
N VAL A 154 -26.36 -10.92 7.13
CA VAL A 154 -25.29 -10.97 8.14
C VAL A 154 -25.75 -11.54 9.50
N ALA A 155 -27.03 -11.92 9.62
CA ALA A 155 -27.61 -12.60 10.76
C ALA A 155 -27.38 -14.12 10.68
#